data_AF-A0A285EE91-F1
#
_entry.id   AF-A0A285EE91-F1
#
_cell.length_a   1.000
_cell.length_b   1.000
_cell.length_c   1.000
_cell.angle_alpha   90.00
_cell.angle_beta   90.00
_cell.angle_gamma   90.00
#
_symmetry.space_group_name_H-M   'P 1'
#
loop_
_entity.id
_entity.type
_entity.pdbx_description
1 polymer ?
#
loop_
_entity_poly.entity_id
_entity_poly.type
_entity_poly.pdbx_seq_one_letter_code
_entity_poly.pdbx_strand_id
1 'polypeptide(L)'
;MTCPSAAYLAIPLGSPVSAADRASEGTGDEFSSATAPNCAGDGRELADFDLPAVLDDLNLFDVGAALAELEAVRGPYTCAARRAGVLLAADFSDEVTAVLCARRTALESQVQELPLGAASPAGGGRQAEREVEALNDLAVRVNAWRVDDMVRRFAPPMSPEDLEDVRAAAAEGLARAVMTFDAARGRFGQWAFKPMRGAVLNAVRALQFPTMSWKEFLNRPAVLAAREALTGAGQQEPAFADVAAKCVADVTPGQVERVLRPAQVQSLETFVGEGGRGAEDVLVDEEMSVEDEVADALHRSSVFDPWLAELDARAHFVVVRRFGLDGEPEQCLASIGRQLKLSREVVRQIEGKALNRLFIRTHGARAARRTSR
;
A
#
# COMPACT_ATOMS: atom_id res chain seq x y z
N MET A 1 25.41 -11.67 -18.91
CA MET A 1 24.40 -10.81 -18.25
C MET A 1 23.09 -11.57 -18.28
N THR A 2 22.86 -12.34 -17.23
CA THR A 2 21.79 -13.34 -17.11
C THR A 2 21.04 -13.03 -15.82
N CYS A 3 19.76 -12.66 -15.93
CA CYS A 3 18.89 -12.46 -14.77
C CYS A 3 18.60 -13.81 -14.10
N PRO A 4 18.65 -13.91 -12.76
CA PRO A 4 18.34 -15.14 -12.07
C PRO A 4 16.82 -15.37 -12.02
N SER A 5 16.44 -16.61 -12.32
CA SER A 5 15.12 -17.20 -12.13
C SER A 5 14.72 -17.12 -10.65
N ALA A 6 13.66 -16.37 -10.34
CA ALA A 6 13.04 -16.36 -9.03
C ALA A 6 12.04 -17.53 -8.94
N ALA A 7 12.53 -18.68 -8.49
CA ALA A 7 11.68 -19.76 -8.00
C ALA A 7 11.06 -19.34 -6.65
N TYR A 8 9.83 -18.85 -6.68
CA TYR A 8 9.05 -18.64 -5.46
C TYR A 8 8.15 -19.86 -5.22
N LEU A 9 8.46 -20.54 -4.11
CA LEU A 9 7.77 -21.70 -3.55
C LEU A 9 6.27 -21.45 -3.42
N ALA A 10 5.49 -22.44 -3.85
CA ALA A 10 4.10 -22.60 -3.49
C ALA A 10 4.00 -22.84 -1.98
N ILE A 11 3.39 -21.90 -1.24
CA ILE A 11 3.04 -22.09 0.17
C ILE A 11 1.61 -22.62 0.22
N PRO A 12 1.38 -23.85 0.72
CA PRO A 12 0.04 -24.38 0.94
C PRO A 12 -0.55 -23.72 2.19
N LEU A 13 -1.73 -23.12 2.05
CA LEU A 13 -2.55 -22.72 3.20
C LEU A 13 -3.28 -23.97 3.71
N GLY A 14 -3.09 -24.31 4.98
CA GLY A 14 -3.83 -25.37 5.68
C GLY A 14 -4.24 -24.92 7.08
N SER A 15 -5.56 -24.84 7.30
CA SER A 15 -6.33 -24.40 8.50
C SER A 15 -6.61 -25.60 9.44
N PRO A 16 -7.34 -25.52 10.61
CA PRO A 16 -8.78 -25.19 10.64
C PRO A 16 -9.33 -24.58 11.95
N VAL A 17 -10.00 -23.42 11.88
CA VAL A 17 -11.23 -23.19 12.68
C VAL A 17 -12.33 -22.81 11.70
N SER A 18 -13.15 -23.80 11.37
CA SER A 18 -14.41 -23.70 10.61
C SER A 18 -14.36 -22.93 9.28
N ALA A 19 -13.33 -23.20 8.49
CA ALA A 19 -13.39 -23.08 7.02
C ALA A 19 -13.23 -24.45 6.33
N ALA A 20 -12.91 -25.50 7.08
CA ALA A 20 -12.74 -26.86 6.56
C ALA A 20 -14.07 -27.51 6.11
N ASP A 21 -15.21 -27.12 6.68
CA ASP A 21 -16.54 -27.54 6.17
C ASP A 21 -17.00 -26.73 4.94
N ARG A 22 -16.19 -25.82 4.41
CA ARG A 22 -16.44 -25.16 3.10
C ARG A 22 -15.34 -25.36 2.07
N ALA A 23 -14.21 -25.97 2.46
CA ALA A 23 -13.04 -26.13 1.57
C ALA A 23 -12.81 -27.58 1.11
N SER A 24 -13.52 -28.58 1.67
CA SER A 24 -13.58 -29.95 1.15
C SER A 24 -14.96 -30.40 0.67
N GLU A 25 -15.98 -29.56 0.86
CA GLU A 25 -17.26 -29.59 0.14
C GLU A 25 -17.42 -28.20 -0.47
N GLY A 26 -16.81 -27.97 -1.64
CA GLY A 26 -16.62 -26.61 -2.13
C GLY A 26 -15.69 -26.41 -3.32
N THR A 27 -15.34 -27.45 -4.09
CA THR A 27 -15.38 -27.31 -5.56
C THR A 27 -16.85 -27.18 -5.98
N GLY A 28 -17.52 -26.22 -5.39
CA GLY A 28 -18.89 -25.83 -5.60
C GLY A 28 -18.80 -24.49 -6.30
N ASP A 29 -18.58 -24.48 -7.60
CA ASP A 29 -19.72 -24.32 -8.51
C ASP A 29 -20.84 -23.35 -8.04
N GLU A 30 -20.55 -22.29 -7.29
CA GLU A 30 -21.54 -21.23 -6.95
C GLU A 30 -21.62 -20.13 -8.01
N PHE A 31 -20.87 -20.26 -9.12
CA PHE A 31 -21.23 -19.68 -10.42
C PHE A 31 -21.63 -20.74 -11.46
N SER A 32 -21.68 -22.01 -11.06
CA SER A 32 -22.41 -23.10 -11.75
C SER A 32 -23.84 -23.25 -11.20
N SER A 33 -24.19 -22.49 -10.15
CA SER A 33 -25.56 -22.30 -9.67
C SER A 33 -26.32 -21.18 -10.39
N ALA A 34 -25.70 -20.49 -11.37
CA ALA A 34 -26.48 -19.94 -12.46
C ALA A 34 -27.13 -21.15 -13.12
N THR A 35 -28.42 -21.34 -12.82
CA THR A 35 -29.28 -22.45 -13.24
C THR A 35 -28.78 -22.95 -14.59
N ALA A 36 -28.16 -24.14 -14.61
CA ALA A 36 -27.58 -24.66 -15.85
C ALA A 36 -28.60 -24.42 -16.96
N PRO A 37 -28.24 -23.68 -18.03
CA PRO A 37 -29.22 -23.29 -19.03
C PRO A 37 -29.95 -24.54 -19.45
N ASN A 38 -31.28 -24.48 -19.52
CA ASN A 38 -32.09 -25.65 -19.82
C ASN A 38 -31.69 -26.11 -21.22
N CYS A 39 -30.78 -27.09 -21.32
CA CYS A 39 -30.15 -27.51 -22.58
C CYS A 39 -31.11 -28.29 -23.50
N ALA A 40 -32.41 -28.20 -23.24
CA ALA A 40 -33.47 -28.76 -24.05
C ALA A 40 -33.70 -27.86 -25.28
N GLY A 41 -33.03 -28.15 -26.39
CA GLY A 41 -33.56 -27.76 -27.70
C GLY A 41 -32.59 -27.34 -28.80
N ASP A 42 -31.32 -27.05 -28.53
CA ASP A 42 -30.50 -26.39 -29.56
C ASP A 42 -29.89 -27.33 -30.61
N GLY A 43 -29.66 -28.61 -30.28
CA GLY A 43 -29.16 -29.63 -31.22
C GLY A 43 -27.70 -29.46 -31.70
N ARG A 44 -27.24 -28.22 -31.90
CA ARG A 44 -25.91 -27.81 -32.39
C ARG A 44 -24.75 -28.44 -31.62
N GLU A 45 -23.72 -28.87 -32.32
CA GLU A 45 -22.47 -29.37 -31.75
C GLU A 45 -21.48 -28.23 -31.47
N LEU A 46 -20.43 -28.50 -30.69
CA LEU A 46 -19.43 -27.48 -30.36
C LEU A 46 -18.74 -26.90 -31.61
N ALA A 47 -18.56 -27.72 -32.65
CA ALA A 47 -17.98 -27.31 -33.93
C ALA A 47 -18.87 -26.34 -34.74
N ASP A 48 -20.16 -26.24 -34.42
CA ASP A 48 -21.10 -25.33 -35.09
C ASP A 48 -20.96 -23.87 -34.61
N PHE A 49 -20.17 -23.63 -33.55
CA PHE A 49 -19.94 -22.31 -32.99
C PHE A 49 -18.60 -21.74 -33.48
N ASP A 50 -18.63 -21.04 -34.61
CA ASP A 50 -17.49 -20.27 -35.12
C ASP A 50 -17.42 -18.90 -34.41
N LEU A 51 -16.78 -18.86 -33.24
CA LEU A 51 -16.62 -17.64 -32.45
C LEU A 51 -15.91 -16.50 -33.22
N PRO A 52 -14.84 -16.75 -34.00
CA PRO A 52 -14.28 -15.75 -34.91
C PRO A 52 -15.31 -15.13 -35.87
N ALA A 53 -16.12 -15.94 -36.55
CA ALA A 53 -17.13 -15.42 -37.48
C ALA A 53 -18.21 -14.59 -36.76
N VAL A 54 -18.67 -15.05 -35.58
CA VAL A 54 -19.60 -14.29 -34.74
C VAL A 54 -19.02 -12.93 -34.37
N LEU A 55 -17.73 -12.88 -34.00
CA LEU A 55 -17.05 -11.65 -33.60
C LEU A 55 -16.78 -10.69 -34.77
N ASP A 56 -16.64 -11.20 -36.00
CA ASP A 56 -16.46 -10.37 -37.20
C ASP A 56 -17.73 -9.62 -37.60
N ASP A 57 -18.90 -10.19 -37.33
CA ASP A 57 -20.20 -9.57 -37.60
C ASP A 57 -20.63 -8.55 -36.52
N LEU A 58 -19.95 -8.51 -35.37
CA LEU A 58 -20.30 -7.60 -34.28
C LEU A 58 -20.04 -6.14 -34.62
N ASN A 59 -21.03 -5.29 -34.30
CA ASN A 59 -20.81 -3.85 -34.26
C ASN A 59 -20.02 -3.45 -33.01
N LEU A 60 -18.69 -3.46 -33.13
CA LEU A 60 -17.77 -3.10 -32.04
C LEU A 60 -17.97 -1.66 -31.52
N PHE A 61 -18.57 -0.76 -32.31
CA PHE A 61 -18.85 0.62 -31.87
C PHE A 61 -20.06 0.74 -30.93
N ASP A 62 -20.91 -0.29 -30.86
CA ASP A 62 -21.94 -0.43 -29.83
C ASP A 62 -21.62 -1.64 -28.95
N VAL A 63 -20.76 -1.42 -27.96
CA VAL A 63 -20.29 -2.46 -27.04
C VAL A 63 -21.45 -3.12 -26.29
N GLY A 64 -22.56 -2.40 -26.04
CA GLY A 64 -23.75 -2.94 -25.39
C GLY A 64 -24.47 -3.97 -26.26
N ALA A 65 -24.69 -3.62 -27.53
CA ALA A 65 -25.26 -4.56 -28.50
C ALA A 65 -24.34 -5.77 -28.72
N ALA A 66 -23.03 -5.52 -28.88
CA ALA A 66 -22.05 -6.57 -29.09
C ALA A 66 -21.98 -7.57 -27.91
N LEU A 67 -22.06 -7.06 -26.67
CA LEU A 67 -22.11 -7.90 -25.48
C LEU A 67 -23.40 -8.74 -25.44
N ALA A 68 -24.55 -8.14 -25.77
CA ALA A 68 -25.83 -8.86 -25.78
C ALA A 68 -25.84 -10.03 -26.80
N GLU A 69 -25.25 -9.82 -27.97
CA GLU A 69 -25.08 -10.88 -28.98
C GLU A 69 -24.17 -12.01 -28.48
N LEU A 70 -23.04 -11.68 -27.84
CA LEU A 70 -22.17 -12.69 -27.23
C LEU A 70 -22.84 -13.46 -26.08
N GLU A 71 -23.60 -12.76 -25.24
CA GLU A 71 -24.36 -13.39 -24.14
C GLU A 71 -25.46 -14.32 -24.67
N ALA A 72 -26.09 -13.99 -25.80
CA ALA A 72 -27.05 -14.87 -26.46
C ALA A 72 -26.40 -16.18 -26.95
N VAL A 73 -25.14 -16.14 -27.38
CA VAL A 73 -24.38 -17.33 -27.81
C VAL A 73 -23.85 -18.15 -26.62
N ARG A 74 -23.60 -17.51 -25.47
CA ARG A 74 -23.01 -18.15 -24.28
C ARG A 74 -23.80 -19.37 -23.79
N GLY A 75 -25.13 -19.27 -23.70
CA GLY A 75 -25.99 -20.38 -23.25
C GLY A 75 -25.91 -21.61 -24.16
N PRO A 76 -26.23 -21.48 -25.46
CA PRO A 76 -26.07 -22.54 -26.46
C PRO A 76 -24.68 -23.18 -26.47
N TYR A 77 -23.63 -22.35 -26.47
CA TYR A 77 -22.24 -22.79 -26.49
C TYR A 77 -21.92 -23.65 -25.24
N THR A 78 -22.26 -23.18 -24.05
CA THR A 78 -22.00 -23.91 -22.80
C THR A 78 -22.77 -25.25 -22.73
N CYS A 79 -23.97 -25.30 -23.28
CA CYS A 79 -24.74 -26.55 -23.44
C CYS A 79 -24.08 -27.53 -24.42
N ALA A 80 -23.52 -27.05 -25.53
CA ALA A 80 -22.80 -27.88 -26.50
C ALA A 80 -21.48 -28.41 -25.91
N ALA A 81 -20.69 -27.55 -25.26
CA ALA A 81 -19.45 -27.92 -24.57
C ALA A 81 -19.69 -28.98 -23.47
N ARG A 82 -20.80 -28.86 -22.73
CA ARG A 82 -21.18 -29.84 -21.71
C ARG A 82 -21.54 -31.20 -22.31
N ARG A 83 -22.27 -31.24 -23.44
CA ARG A 83 -22.59 -32.49 -24.15
C ARG A 83 -21.34 -33.17 -24.71
N ALA A 84 -20.35 -32.38 -25.16
CA ALA A 84 -19.07 -32.87 -25.63
C ALA A 84 -18.14 -33.37 -24.50
N GLY A 85 -18.52 -33.19 -23.23
CA GLY A 85 -17.72 -33.63 -22.08
C GLY A 85 -16.46 -32.79 -21.83
N VAL A 86 -16.38 -31.58 -22.39
CA VAL A 86 -15.17 -30.72 -22.34
C VAL A 86 -15.11 -29.88 -21.04
N LEU A 87 -16.25 -29.68 -20.36
CA LEU A 87 -16.44 -28.94 -19.09
C LEU A 87 -15.24 -28.09 -18.60
N LEU A 88 -15.31 -26.78 -18.86
CA LEU A 88 -15.48 -25.73 -17.85
C LEU A 88 -16.20 -24.52 -18.46
N ALA A 89 -17.22 -23.96 -17.80
CA ALA A 89 -17.88 -22.72 -18.26
C ALA A 89 -16.95 -21.49 -18.33
N ALA A 90 -15.73 -21.59 -17.79
CA ALA A 90 -14.64 -20.63 -17.96
C ALA A 90 -14.04 -20.62 -19.38
N ASP A 91 -14.38 -21.62 -20.21
CA ASP A 91 -13.86 -21.78 -21.56
C ASP A 91 -14.47 -20.74 -22.53
N PHE A 92 -15.77 -20.42 -22.43
CA PHE A 92 -16.38 -19.42 -23.33
C PHE A 92 -15.77 -18.02 -23.20
N SER A 93 -15.69 -17.48 -21.98
CA SER A 93 -15.08 -16.16 -21.77
C SER A 93 -13.61 -16.15 -22.16
N ASP A 94 -12.86 -17.22 -21.86
CA ASP A 94 -11.43 -17.30 -22.22
C ASP A 94 -11.20 -17.43 -23.73
N GLU A 95 -12.05 -18.19 -24.43
CA GLU A 95 -12.01 -18.31 -25.90
C GLU A 95 -12.41 -17.01 -26.59
N VAL A 96 -13.52 -16.39 -26.18
CA VAL A 96 -13.93 -15.07 -26.70
C VAL A 96 -12.83 -14.04 -26.46
N THR A 97 -12.24 -14.02 -25.26
CA THR A 97 -11.13 -13.10 -24.94
C THR A 97 -9.90 -13.39 -25.80
N ALA A 98 -9.58 -14.65 -26.06
CA ALA A 98 -8.46 -15.01 -26.93
C ALA A 98 -8.67 -14.48 -28.36
N VAL A 99 -9.87 -14.61 -28.92
CA VAL A 99 -10.19 -14.08 -30.25
C VAL A 99 -10.17 -12.55 -30.28
N LEU A 100 -10.78 -11.89 -29.29
CA LEU A 100 -10.77 -10.43 -29.16
C LEU A 100 -9.33 -9.89 -29.06
N CYS A 101 -8.49 -10.51 -28.23
CA CYS A 101 -7.09 -10.10 -28.07
C CYS A 101 -6.24 -10.42 -29.31
N ALA A 102 -6.51 -11.50 -30.05
CA ALA A 102 -5.84 -11.79 -31.31
C ALA A 102 -6.17 -10.76 -32.39
N ARG A 103 -7.44 -10.32 -32.49
CA ARG A 103 -7.85 -9.23 -33.38
C ARG A 103 -7.21 -7.91 -32.98
N ARG A 104 -7.16 -7.62 -31.68
CA ARG A 104 -6.47 -6.44 -31.14
C ARG A 104 -4.99 -6.41 -31.55
N THR A 105 -4.24 -7.48 -31.30
CA THR A 105 -2.80 -7.52 -31.62
C THR A 105 -2.54 -7.41 -33.13
N ALA A 106 -3.43 -7.94 -33.96
CA ALA A 106 -3.36 -7.78 -35.42
C ALA A 106 -3.64 -6.33 -35.88
N LEU A 107 -4.55 -5.62 -35.21
CA LEU A 107 -4.80 -4.19 -35.48
C LEU A 107 -3.66 -3.32 -34.94
N GLU A 108 -3.12 -3.62 -33.76
CA GLU A 108 -1.98 -2.91 -33.17
C GLU A 108 -0.74 -2.99 -34.06
N SER A 109 -0.45 -4.15 -34.66
CA SER A 109 0.67 -4.28 -35.62
C SER A 109 0.44 -3.45 -36.89
N GLN A 110 -0.79 -3.43 -37.42
CA GLN A 110 -1.13 -2.58 -38.58
C GLN A 110 -0.96 -1.08 -38.27
N VAL A 111 -1.30 -0.64 -37.05
CA VAL A 111 -1.10 0.76 -36.62
C VAL A 111 0.38 1.08 -36.45
N GLN A 112 1.19 0.15 -35.92
CA GLN A 112 2.64 0.33 -35.72
C GLN A 112 3.43 0.37 -37.04
N GLU A 113 2.97 -0.31 -38.09
CA GLU A 113 3.64 -0.33 -39.41
C GLU A 113 3.42 0.96 -40.22
N LEU A 114 2.57 1.89 -39.76
CA LEU A 114 2.36 3.17 -40.42
C LEU A 114 3.59 4.09 -40.23
N PRO A 115 4.16 4.66 -41.31
CA PRO A 115 5.36 5.49 -41.21
C PRO A 115 5.10 6.76 -40.39
N LEU A 116 5.90 6.94 -39.33
CA LEU A 116 5.95 8.16 -38.51
C LEU A 116 6.18 9.39 -39.41
N GLY A 117 5.12 10.14 -39.70
CA GLY A 117 5.18 11.36 -40.50
C GLY A 117 4.38 11.36 -41.80
N ALA A 118 3.81 10.22 -42.21
CA ALA A 118 2.72 10.26 -43.19
C ALA A 118 1.45 10.70 -42.46
N ALA A 119 0.90 11.85 -42.81
CA ALA A 119 -0.49 12.14 -42.50
C ALA A 119 -1.34 11.05 -43.17
N SER A 120 -1.60 9.97 -42.44
CA SER A 120 -2.60 8.97 -42.83
C SER A 120 -3.88 9.73 -43.17
N PRO A 121 -4.61 9.39 -44.25
CA PRO A 121 -5.89 10.02 -44.55
C PRO A 121 -6.70 9.99 -43.25
N ALA A 122 -7.09 11.17 -42.77
CA ALA A 122 -7.35 11.50 -41.36
C ALA A 122 -8.44 10.69 -40.61
N GLY A 123 -8.94 9.60 -41.20
CA GLY A 123 -9.86 8.63 -40.60
C GLY A 123 -9.25 7.26 -40.26
N GLY A 124 -8.28 6.74 -41.03
CA GLY A 124 -7.87 5.32 -40.93
C GLY A 124 -7.20 4.94 -39.61
N GLY A 125 -6.18 5.69 -39.19
CA GLY A 125 -5.48 5.43 -37.92
C GLY A 125 -6.37 5.66 -36.70
N ARG A 126 -7.17 6.73 -36.70
CA ARG A 126 -8.13 7.03 -35.61
C ARG A 126 -9.23 5.98 -35.51
N GLN A 127 -9.64 5.39 -36.64
CA GLN A 127 -10.63 4.32 -36.66
C GLN A 127 -10.06 3.02 -36.08
N ALA A 128 -8.82 2.66 -36.45
CA ALA A 128 -8.14 1.50 -35.88
C ALA A 128 -7.90 1.64 -34.36
N GLU A 129 -7.49 2.83 -33.90
CA GLU A 129 -7.34 3.13 -32.46
C GLU A 129 -8.67 2.97 -31.70
N ARG A 130 -9.77 3.48 -32.25
CA ARG A 130 -11.12 3.31 -31.66
C ARG A 130 -11.56 1.84 -31.64
N GLU A 131 -11.22 1.08 -32.67
CA GLU A 131 -11.56 -0.34 -32.73
C GLU A 131 -10.76 -1.15 -31.69
N VAL A 132 -9.47 -0.83 -31.50
CA VAL A 132 -8.64 -1.41 -30.42
C VAL A 132 -9.24 -1.09 -29.04
N GLU A 133 -9.67 0.15 -28.83
CA GLU A 133 -10.33 0.57 -27.58
C GLU A 133 -11.65 -0.18 -27.34
N ALA A 134 -12.48 -0.30 -28.38
CA ALA A 134 -13.73 -1.06 -28.33
C ALA A 134 -13.52 -2.55 -28.02
N LEU A 135 -12.51 -3.18 -28.64
CA LEU A 135 -12.13 -4.57 -28.36
C LEU A 135 -11.69 -4.77 -26.91
N ASN A 136 -10.93 -3.82 -26.37
CA ASN A 136 -10.53 -3.85 -24.96
C ASN A 136 -11.73 -3.68 -24.01
N ASP A 137 -12.64 -2.73 -24.28
CA ASP A 137 -13.85 -2.54 -23.45
C ASP A 137 -14.74 -3.78 -23.47
N LEU A 138 -14.96 -4.37 -24.64
CA LEU A 138 -15.74 -5.60 -24.78
C LEU A 138 -15.08 -6.77 -24.02
N ALA A 139 -13.76 -6.94 -24.14
CA ALA A 139 -13.02 -7.98 -23.42
C ALA A 139 -13.09 -7.80 -21.89
N VAL A 140 -13.05 -6.55 -21.39
CA VAL A 140 -13.23 -6.27 -19.96
C VAL A 140 -14.65 -6.62 -19.52
N ARG A 141 -15.68 -6.24 -20.27
CA ARG A 141 -17.10 -6.52 -19.93
C ARG A 141 -17.43 -8.01 -19.92
N VAL A 142 -16.97 -8.76 -20.92
CA VAL A 142 -17.12 -10.23 -20.98
C VAL A 142 -16.54 -10.90 -19.72
N ASN A 143 -15.49 -10.31 -19.15
CA ASN A 143 -14.80 -10.82 -17.97
C ASN A 143 -15.16 -10.11 -16.66
N ALA A 144 -16.13 -9.18 -16.66
CA ALA A 144 -16.48 -8.39 -15.48
C ALA A 144 -16.90 -9.26 -14.28
N TRP A 145 -17.52 -10.42 -14.53
CA TRP A 145 -17.88 -11.38 -13.49
C TRP A 145 -16.68 -11.87 -12.65
N ARG A 146 -15.47 -11.88 -13.22
CA ARG A 146 -14.24 -12.27 -12.51
C ARG A 146 -13.91 -11.29 -11.38
N VAL A 147 -14.34 -10.02 -11.51
CA VAL A 147 -14.14 -8.99 -10.49
C VAL A 147 -14.83 -9.40 -9.20
N ASP A 148 -16.13 -9.72 -9.25
CA ASP A 148 -16.89 -10.14 -8.08
C ASP A 148 -16.44 -11.51 -7.52
N ASP A 149 -15.96 -12.42 -8.39
CA ASP A 149 -15.33 -13.66 -7.95
C ASP A 149 -14.02 -13.41 -7.16
N MET A 150 -13.15 -12.53 -7.65
CA MET A 150 -11.90 -12.19 -6.95
C MET A 150 -12.17 -11.47 -5.62
N VAL A 151 -13.11 -10.52 -5.61
CA VAL A 151 -13.50 -9.80 -4.40
C VAL A 151 -14.03 -10.77 -3.36
N ARG A 152 -14.97 -11.67 -3.72
CA ARG A 152 -15.50 -12.67 -2.78
C ARG A 152 -14.43 -13.63 -2.23
N ARG A 153 -13.40 -13.96 -3.01
CA ARG A 153 -12.33 -14.89 -2.60
C ARG A 153 -11.28 -14.25 -1.69
N PHE A 154 -10.95 -12.98 -1.90
CA PHE A 154 -9.78 -12.35 -1.29
C PHE A 154 -10.10 -11.17 -0.38
N ALA A 155 -11.27 -10.55 -0.48
CA ALA A 155 -11.68 -9.48 0.41
C ALA A 155 -12.30 -10.06 1.70
N PRO A 156 -11.79 -9.71 2.89
CA PRO A 156 -12.46 -10.04 4.14
C PRO A 156 -13.77 -9.24 4.28
N PRO A 157 -14.67 -9.62 5.21
CA PRO A 157 -15.83 -8.80 5.53
C PRO A 157 -15.40 -7.37 5.91
N MET A 158 -15.94 -6.38 5.21
CA MET A 158 -15.60 -4.96 5.36
C MET A 158 -16.82 -4.08 5.06
N SER A 159 -16.69 -2.76 5.20
CA SER A 159 -17.79 -1.84 4.93
C SER A 159 -18.20 -1.90 3.44
N PRO A 160 -19.46 -1.58 3.09
CA PRO A 160 -19.89 -1.55 1.70
C PRO A 160 -19.08 -0.56 0.84
N GLU A 161 -18.68 0.57 1.42
CA GLU A 161 -17.87 1.60 0.74
C GLU A 161 -16.47 1.07 0.42
N ASP A 162 -15.79 0.47 1.40
CA ASP A 162 -14.48 -0.15 1.19
C ASP A 162 -14.54 -1.28 0.14
N LEU A 163 -15.65 -2.00 0.08
CA LEU A 163 -15.85 -3.08 -0.88
C LEU A 163 -15.94 -2.55 -2.31
N GLU A 164 -16.53 -1.38 -2.52
CA GLU A 164 -16.57 -0.71 -3.82
C GLU A 164 -15.17 -0.31 -4.29
N ASP A 165 -14.33 0.21 -3.38
CA ASP A 165 -12.94 0.52 -3.67
C ASP A 165 -12.14 -0.73 -4.05
N VAL A 166 -12.34 -1.84 -3.34
CA VAL A 166 -11.70 -3.12 -3.66
C VAL A 166 -12.20 -3.67 -5.01
N ARG A 167 -13.49 -3.50 -5.31
CA ARG A 167 -14.07 -3.88 -6.62
C ARG A 167 -13.48 -3.03 -7.75
N ALA A 168 -13.33 -1.72 -7.54
CA ALA A 168 -12.70 -0.83 -8.51
C ALA A 168 -11.23 -1.23 -8.77
N ALA A 169 -10.47 -1.54 -7.71
CA ALA A 169 -9.10 -2.04 -7.84
C ALA A 169 -9.03 -3.38 -8.58
N ALA A 170 -9.98 -4.29 -8.34
CA ALA A 170 -10.08 -5.54 -9.08
C ALA A 170 -10.37 -5.32 -10.58
N ALA A 171 -11.24 -4.37 -10.91
CA ALA A 171 -11.54 -3.98 -12.29
C ALA A 171 -10.33 -3.35 -12.99
N GLU A 172 -9.58 -2.49 -12.30
CA GLU A 172 -8.29 -1.95 -12.76
C GLU A 172 -7.29 -3.08 -13.05
N GLY A 173 -7.19 -4.07 -12.16
CA GLY A 173 -6.34 -5.25 -12.35
C GLY A 173 -6.77 -6.09 -13.56
N LEU A 174 -8.06 -6.22 -13.82
CA LEU A 174 -8.62 -6.90 -14.98
C LEU A 174 -8.30 -6.14 -16.28
N ALA A 175 -8.51 -4.83 -16.32
CA ALA A 175 -8.21 -4.00 -17.48
C ALA A 175 -6.73 -4.11 -17.88
N ARG A 176 -5.82 -4.02 -16.90
CA ARG A 176 -4.37 -4.23 -17.13
C ARG A 176 -4.06 -5.64 -17.64
N ALA A 177 -4.77 -6.66 -17.15
CA ALA A 177 -4.61 -8.03 -17.62
C ALA A 177 -5.02 -8.19 -19.08
N VAL A 178 -6.16 -7.61 -19.48
CA VAL A 178 -6.64 -7.61 -20.87
C VAL A 178 -5.61 -6.96 -21.79
N MET A 179 -5.13 -5.76 -21.47
CA MET A 179 -4.18 -5.03 -22.31
C MET A 179 -2.86 -5.78 -22.53
N THR A 180 -2.41 -6.56 -21.54
CA THR A 180 -1.12 -7.27 -21.59
C THR A 180 -1.22 -8.73 -22.02
N PHE A 181 -2.44 -9.25 -22.17
CA PHE A 181 -2.66 -10.63 -22.52
C PHE A 181 -2.29 -10.91 -23.98
N ASP A 182 -1.73 -12.09 -24.19
CA ASP A 182 -1.33 -12.63 -25.49
C ASP A 182 -1.93 -14.04 -25.60
N ALA A 183 -2.80 -14.23 -26.60
CA ALA A 183 -3.56 -15.46 -26.81
C ALA A 183 -2.66 -16.69 -27.03
N ALA A 184 -1.42 -16.50 -27.49
CA ALA A 184 -0.47 -17.60 -27.67
C ALA A 184 0.08 -18.16 -26.34
N ARG A 185 -0.05 -17.43 -25.23
CA ARG A 185 0.60 -17.77 -23.94
C ARG A 185 -0.23 -18.66 -23.02
N GLY A 186 -1.49 -18.92 -23.36
CA GLY A 186 -2.40 -19.79 -22.60
C GLY A 186 -3.76 -19.15 -22.34
N ARG A 187 -4.50 -19.68 -21.36
CA ARG A 187 -5.86 -19.22 -21.06
C ARG A 187 -5.86 -17.87 -20.32
N PHE A 188 -6.77 -16.98 -20.73
CA PHE A 188 -6.90 -15.66 -20.13
C PHE A 188 -7.13 -15.72 -18.61
N GLY A 189 -7.95 -16.64 -18.13
CA GLY A 189 -8.21 -16.72 -16.69
C GLY A 189 -6.98 -17.02 -15.83
N GLN A 190 -6.03 -17.80 -16.35
CA GLN A 190 -4.77 -18.08 -15.66
C GLN A 190 -3.84 -16.86 -15.68
N TRP A 191 -3.84 -16.12 -16.80
CA TRP A 191 -3.09 -14.87 -16.94
C TRP A 191 -3.62 -13.78 -16.01
N ALA A 192 -4.93 -13.54 -16.01
CA ALA A 192 -5.59 -12.48 -15.26
C ALA A 192 -5.56 -12.71 -13.74
N PHE A 193 -5.43 -13.96 -13.27
CA PHE A 193 -5.43 -14.29 -11.85
C PHE A 193 -4.39 -13.50 -11.04
N LYS A 194 -3.13 -13.47 -11.47
CA LYS A 194 -2.03 -12.80 -10.73
C LYS A 194 -2.21 -11.28 -10.64
N PRO A 195 -2.42 -10.52 -11.75
CA PRO A 195 -2.61 -9.08 -11.69
C PRO A 195 -3.87 -8.69 -10.93
N MET A 196 -5.00 -9.40 -11.12
CA MET A 196 -6.23 -9.14 -10.37
C MET A 196 -6.05 -9.41 -8.87
N ARG A 197 -5.47 -10.56 -8.50
CA ARG A 197 -5.18 -10.88 -7.09
C ARG A 197 -4.27 -9.82 -6.46
N GLY A 198 -3.23 -9.38 -7.18
CA GLY A 198 -2.32 -8.34 -6.72
C GLY A 198 -3.05 -7.02 -6.45
N ALA A 199 -3.95 -6.61 -7.36
CA ALA A 199 -4.72 -5.38 -7.21
C ALA A 199 -5.69 -5.44 -6.02
N VAL A 200 -6.45 -6.54 -5.89
CA VAL A 200 -7.37 -6.76 -4.77
C VAL A 200 -6.63 -6.75 -3.43
N LEU A 201 -5.57 -7.55 -3.32
CA LEU A 201 -4.80 -7.65 -2.09
C LEU A 201 -4.12 -6.32 -1.73
N ASN A 202 -3.71 -5.52 -2.71
CA ASN A 202 -3.13 -4.20 -2.45
C ASN A 202 -4.18 -3.20 -1.96
N ALA A 203 -5.40 -3.23 -2.50
CA ALA A 203 -6.51 -2.43 -2.01
C ALA A 203 -6.88 -2.81 -0.57
N VAL A 204 -7.05 -4.10 -0.29
CA VAL A 204 -7.31 -4.61 1.07
C VAL A 204 -6.22 -4.18 2.05
N ARG A 205 -4.94 -4.28 1.66
CA ARG A 205 -3.82 -3.81 2.48
C ARG A 205 -3.90 -2.31 2.73
N ALA A 206 -4.15 -1.51 1.70
CA ALA A 206 -4.19 -0.05 1.82
C ALA A 206 -5.29 0.41 2.78
N LEU A 207 -6.46 -0.23 2.73
CA LEU A 207 -7.62 0.10 3.56
C LEU A 207 -7.45 -0.36 5.02
N GLN A 208 -7.02 -1.61 5.24
CA GLN A 208 -6.98 -2.18 6.60
C GLN A 208 -5.62 -2.05 7.31
N PHE A 209 -4.53 -1.96 6.56
CA PHE A 209 -3.16 -2.01 7.09
C PHE A 209 -2.26 -0.96 6.39
N PRO A 210 -2.58 0.34 6.48
CA PRO A 210 -1.89 1.39 5.71
C PRO A 210 -0.39 1.49 6.03
N THR A 211 0.01 1.19 7.27
CA THR A 211 1.40 1.23 7.72
C THR A 211 2.22 -0.01 7.32
N MET A 212 1.55 -1.08 6.86
CA MET A 212 2.18 -2.35 6.55
C MET A 212 2.74 -2.36 5.13
N SER A 213 3.98 -2.82 4.98
CA SER A 213 4.57 -2.98 3.64
C SER A 213 3.94 -4.15 2.88
N TRP A 214 4.07 -4.14 1.55
CA TRP A 214 3.55 -5.22 0.70
C TRP A 214 4.07 -6.61 1.09
N LYS A 215 5.36 -6.72 1.42
CA LYS A 215 5.99 -7.98 1.82
C LYS A 215 5.44 -8.50 3.15
N GLU A 216 5.25 -7.61 4.13
CA GLU A 216 4.68 -7.98 5.42
C GLU A 216 3.23 -8.44 5.29
N PHE A 217 2.44 -7.75 4.47
CA PHE A 217 1.05 -8.13 4.23
C PHE A 217 0.94 -9.53 3.60
N LEU A 218 1.77 -9.84 2.60
CA LEU A 218 1.79 -11.16 1.98
C LEU A 218 2.24 -12.26 2.94
N ASN A 219 3.19 -11.96 3.84
CA ASN A 219 3.70 -12.93 4.82
C ASN A 219 2.79 -13.06 6.06
N ARG A 220 1.82 -12.16 6.26
CA ARG A 220 0.94 -12.12 7.43
C ARG A 220 0.25 -13.46 7.72
N PRO A 221 -0.34 -14.18 6.74
CA PRO A 221 -0.96 -15.49 7.02
C PRO A 221 0.03 -16.52 7.58
N ALA A 222 1.28 -16.53 7.08
CA ALA A 222 2.31 -17.43 7.57
C ALA A 222 2.76 -17.06 8.99
N VAL A 223 2.85 -15.77 9.31
CA VAL A 223 3.15 -15.28 10.66
C VAL A 223 2.04 -15.65 11.64
N LEU A 224 0.77 -15.49 11.24
CA LEU A 224 -0.38 -15.87 12.07
C LEU A 224 -0.43 -17.38 12.33
N ALA A 225 -0.24 -18.20 11.30
CA ALA A 225 -0.19 -19.66 11.45
C ALA A 225 0.96 -20.11 12.36
N ALA A 226 2.14 -19.47 12.25
CA ALA A 226 3.27 -19.73 13.13
C ALA A 226 2.96 -19.34 14.59
N ARG A 227 2.30 -18.21 14.80
CA ARG A 227 1.84 -17.78 16.13
C ARG A 227 0.85 -18.78 16.72
N GLU A 228 -0.18 -19.16 15.96
CA GLU A 228 -1.21 -20.11 16.38
C GLU A 228 -0.61 -21.48 16.72
N ALA A 229 0.35 -21.97 15.93
CA ALA A 229 1.04 -23.21 16.22
C ALA A 229 1.83 -23.17 17.53
N LEU A 230 2.42 -22.02 17.88
CA LEU A 230 3.14 -21.83 19.14
C LEU A 230 2.20 -21.66 20.34
N THR A 231 1.12 -20.89 20.19
CA THR A 231 0.08 -20.75 21.23
C THR A 231 -0.67 -22.06 21.48
N GLY A 232 -0.85 -22.90 20.46
CA GLY A 232 -1.42 -24.24 20.64
C GLY A 232 -0.50 -25.18 21.43
N ALA A 233 0.81 -24.93 21.42
CA ALA A 233 1.81 -25.72 22.13
C ALA A 233 2.08 -25.24 23.58
N GLY A 234 1.60 -24.05 23.97
CA GLY A 234 1.74 -23.51 25.31
C GLY A 234 0.79 -22.34 25.60
N GLN A 235 0.32 -22.20 26.85
CA GLN A 235 -0.69 -21.20 27.24
C GLN A 235 -0.20 -19.74 27.27
N GLN A 236 1.09 -19.49 27.03
CA GLN A 236 1.68 -18.14 27.10
C GLN A 236 1.83 -17.52 25.71
N GLU A 237 1.68 -16.20 25.61
CA GLU A 237 1.86 -15.48 24.35
C GLU A 237 3.31 -15.63 23.86
N PRO A 238 3.55 -16.16 22.64
CA PRO A 238 4.89 -16.49 22.17
C PRO A 238 5.70 -15.22 21.90
N ALA A 239 7.00 -15.26 22.16
CA ALA A 239 7.88 -14.14 21.84
C ALA A 239 7.98 -13.95 20.32
N PHE A 240 8.14 -12.70 19.87
CA PHE A 240 8.24 -12.40 18.43
C PHE A 240 9.42 -13.10 17.75
N ALA A 241 10.52 -13.33 18.49
CA ALA A 241 11.67 -14.09 17.99
C ALA A 241 11.33 -15.56 17.72
N ASP A 242 10.53 -16.19 18.58
CA ASP A 242 10.11 -17.59 18.41
C ASP A 242 9.15 -17.73 17.24
N VAL A 243 8.23 -16.78 17.08
CA VAL A 243 7.31 -16.73 15.94
C VAL A 243 8.09 -16.54 14.63
N ALA A 244 9.09 -15.66 14.61
CA ALA A 244 9.96 -15.46 13.45
C ALA A 244 10.73 -16.75 13.10
N ALA A 245 11.31 -17.43 14.09
CA ALA A 245 12.05 -18.67 13.89
C ALA A 245 11.17 -19.83 13.43
N LYS A 246 9.90 -19.86 13.84
CA LYS A 246 8.92 -20.88 13.42
C LYS A 246 8.31 -20.59 12.04
N CYS A 247 8.32 -19.34 11.61
CA CYS A 247 7.71 -18.94 10.35
C CYS A 247 8.49 -19.56 9.16
N VAL A 248 7.75 -20.02 8.15
CA VAL A 248 8.33 -20.56 6.91
C VAL A 248 8.86 -19.44 6.02
N ALA A 249 8.35 -18.21 6.20
CA ALA A 249 8.84 -17.03 5.51
C ALA A 249 10.06 -16.46 6.24
N ASP A 250 11.05 -15.98 5.49
CA ASP A 250 12.21 -15.26 6.02
C ASP A 250 11.76 -13.88 6.54
N VAL A 251 11.40 -13.81 7.84
CA VAL A 251 10.90 -12.62 8.52
C VAL A 251 11.71 -12.33 9.78
N THR A 252 11.96 -11.04 10.02
CA THR A 252 12.65 -10.57 11.22
C THR A 252 11.68 -10.41 12.40
N PRO A 253 12.15 -10.45 13.67
CA PRO A 253 11.31 -10.23 14.84
C PRO A 253 10.56 -8.89 14.80
N GLY A 254 11.21 -7.82 14.32
CA GLY A 254 10.56 -6.50 14.17
C GLY A 254 9.51 -6.44 13.05
N GLN A 255 9.61 -7.29 12.02
CA GLN A 255 8.54 -7.46 11.04
C GLN A 255 7.37 -8.22 11.65
N VAL A 256 7.63 -9.28 12.42
CA VAL A 256 6.60 -10.04 13.13
C VAL A 256 5.83 -9.13 14.09
N GLU A 257 6.53 -8.27 14.85
CA GLU A 257 5.90 -7.30 15.72
C GLU A 257 4.95 -6.38 14.95
N ARG A 258 5.39 -5.78 13.84
CA ARG A 258 4.55 -4.90 13.01
C ARG A 258 3.38 -5.63 12.35
N VAL A 259 3.52 -6.93 12.07
CA VAL A 259 2.45 -7.77 11.51
C VAL A 259 1.39 -8.11 12.56
N LEU A 260 1.82 -8.44 13.79
CA LEU A 260 0.93 -8.84 14.88
C LEU A 260 0.32 -7.64 15.60
N ARG A 261 1.04 -6.53 15.66
CA ARG A 261 0.64 -5.26 16.25
C ARG A 261 0.76 -4.16 15.19
N PRO A 262 -0.10 -4.18 14.14
CA PRO A 262 -0.10 -3.13 13.16
C PRO A 262 -0.43 -1.80 13.84
N ALA A 263 0.32 -0.76 13.52
CA ALA A 263 0.00 0.59 13.98
C ALA A 263 -1.33 1.00 13.34
N GLN A 264 -2.34 1.19 14.18
CA GLN A 264 -3.66 1.66 13.77
C GLN A 264 -3.67 3.18 13.80
N VAL A 265 -4.21 3.79 12.74
CA VAL A 265 -4.47 5.22 12.71
C VAL A 265 -5.82 5.44 13.38
N GLN A 266 -5.86 6.32 14.38
CA GLN A 266 -7.11 6.72 15.03
C GLN A 266 -7.40 8.18 14.68
N SER A 267 -8.68 8.53 14.57
CA SER A 267 -9.07 9.93 14.39
C SER A 267 -8.67 10.71 15.63
N LEU A 268 -8.10 11.91 15.44
CA LEU A 268 -7.76 12.79 16.55
C LEU A 268 -9.03 13.19 17.32
N GLU A 269 -10.14 13.42 16.63
CA GLU A 269 -11.44 13.78 17.22
C GLU A 269 -12.06 12.68 18.10
N THR A 270 -11.43 11.50 18.18
CA THR A 270 -11.91 10.42 19.03
C THR A 270 -11.78 10.83 20.49
N PHE A 271 -12.89 10.81 21.23
CA PHE A 271 -12.88 11.12 22.65
C PHE A 271 -12.00 10.15 23.45
N VAL A 272 -11.15 10.70 24.32
CA VAL A 272 -10.24 9.96 25.19
C VAL A 272 -10.68 10.10 26.65
N GLY A 273 -10.96 8.96 27.29
CA GLY A 273 -11.37 8.88 28.70
C GLY A 273 -12.81 9.34 28.97
N GLU A 274 -13.20 9.40 30.25
CA GLU A 274 -14.58 9.74 30.66
C GLU A 274 -14.93 11.23 30.53
N GLY A 275 -13.92 12.10 30.37
CA GLY A 275 -14.09 13.56 30.35
C GLY A 275 -14.50 14.14 29.00
N GLY A 276 -14.66 13.33 27.95
CA GLY A 276 -15.12 13.79 26.64
C GLY A 276 -14.18 14.78 25.94
N ARG A 277 -12.87 14.74 26.23
CA ARG A 277 -11.86 15.51 25.50
C ARG A 277 -11.41 14.73 24.27
N GLY A 278 -11.22 15.42 23.14
CA GLY A 278 -10.66 14.80 21.94
C GLY A 278 -9.20 14.38 22.16
N ALA A 279 -8.68 13.46 21.35
CA ALA A 279 -7.27 13.11 21.42
C ALA A 279 -6.38 14.30 21.05
N GLU A 280 -6.87 15.21 20.19
CA GLU A 280 -6.18 16.45 19.85
C GLU A 280 -5.87 17.33 21.06
N ASP A 281 -6.75 17.35 22.08
CA ASP A 281 -6.57 18.18 23.28
C ASP A 281 -5.57 17.57 24.27
N VAL A 282 -5.31 16.27 24.16
CA VAL A 282 -4.45 15.51 25.07
C VAL A 282 -3.02 15.42 24.54
N LEU A 283 -2.87 15.41 23.21
CA LEU A 283 -1.56 15.36 22.57
C LEU A 283 -0.84 16.69 22.79
N VAL A 284 0.36 16.60 23.35
CA VAL A 284 1.25 17.74 23.58
C VAL A 284 2.25 17.78 22.44
N ASP A 285 2.49 18.98 21.90
CA ASP A 285 3.57 19.18 20.94
C ASP A 285 4.93 19.00 21.63
N GLU A 286 5.80 18.19 21.05
CA GLU A 286 7.15 17.98 21.56
C GLU A 286 8.11 19.07 21.06
N GLU A 287 7.73 19.82 20.02
CA GLU A 287 8.52 20.91 19.47
C GLU A 287 8.21 22.22 20.20
N MET A 288 9.24 23.06 20.36
CA MET A 288 9.04 24.41 20.87
C MET A 288 8.25 25.23 19.85
N SER A 289 7.24 25.96 20.32
CA SER A 289 6.51 26.87 19.43
C SER A 289 7.44 27.97 18.91
N VAL A 290 7.12 28.54 17.75
CA VAL A 290 7.87 29.66 17.16
C VAL A 290 7.83 30.87 18.11
N GLU A 291 6.72 31.05 18.83
CA GLU A 291 6.56 32.09 19.84
C GLU A 291 7.51 31.87 21.02
N ASP A 292 7.66 30.62 21.49
CA ASP A 292 8.59 30.27 22.55
C ASP A 292 10.04 30.43 22.10
N GLU A 293 10.37 30.01 20.87
CA GLU A 293 11.70 30.25 20.27
C GLU A 293 12.04 31.74 20.19
N VAL A 294 11.10 32.57 19.73
CA VAL A 294 11.27 34.02 19.65
C VAL A 294 11.37 34.62 21.05
N ALA A 295 10.56 34.16 22.01
CA ALA A 295 10.61 34.62 23.39
C ALA A 295 11.94 34.28 24.07
N ASP A 296 12.50 33.09 23.81
CA ASP A 296 13.80 32.67 24.30
C ASP A 296 14.93 33.45 23.64
N ALA A 297 14.87 33.67 22.32
CA ALA A 297 15.82 34.49 21.58
C ALA A 297 15.79 35.96 22.04
N LEU A 298 14.61 36.50 22.30
CA LEU A 298 14.42 37.84 22.83
C LEU A 298 14.93 37.93 24.28
N HIS A 299 14.66 36.93 25.12
CA HIS A 299 15.26 36.86 26.47
C HIS A 299 16.78 36.81 26.40
N ARG A 300 17.34 36.05 25.45
CA ARG A 300 18.79 35.95 25.27
C ARG A 300 19.42 37.28 24.88
N SER A 301 18.86 37.93 23.86
CA SER A 301 19.36 39.22 23.38
C SER A 301 19.12 40.38 24.35
N SER A 302 17.98 40.43 25.04
CA SER A 302 17.61 41.55 25.90
C SER A 302 18.10 41.43 27.34
N VAL A 303 18.34 40.20 27.83
CA VAL A 303 18.72 39.96 29.23
C VAL A 303 20.14 39.40 29.34
N PHE A 304 20.48 38.35 28.59
CA PHE A 304 21.79 37.71 28.73
C PHE A 304 22.92 38.55 28.10
N ASP A 305 22.74 39.07 26.88
CA ASP A 305 23.80 39.82 26.19
C ASP A 305 24.27 41.08 26.95
N PRO A 306 23.38 41.91 27.54
CA PRO A 306 23.82 43.06 28.33
C PRO A 306 24.57 42.66 29.60
N TRP A 307 24.17 41.56 30.25
CA TRP A 307 24.84 41.08 31.48
C TRP A 307 26.20 40.48 31.17
N LEU A 308 26.33 39.81 30.03
CA LEU A 308 27.59 39.31 29.53
C LEU A 308 28.53 40.47 29.17
N ALA A 309 28.02 41.56 28.58
CA ALA A 309 28.80 42.75 28.25
C ALA A 309 29.38 43.49 29.48
N GLU A 310 28.78 43.34 30.67
CA GLU A 310 29.31 43.90 31.93
C GLU A 310 30.51 43.11 32.50
N LEU A 311 30.76 41.89 31.99
CA LEU A 311 31.90 41.08 32.41
C LEU A 311 33.20 41.57 31.76
N ASP A 312 34.31 41.49 32.50
CA ASP A 312 35.64 41.71 31.94
C ASP A 312 35.86 40.80 30.72
N ALA A 313 36.53 41.28 29.66
CA ALA A 313 36.68 40.54 28.39
C ALA A 313 37.19 39.09 28.54
N ARG A 314 38.05 38.83 29.55
CA ARG A 314 38.52 37.47 29.88
C ARG A 314 37.44 36.61 30.54
N ALA A 315 36.62 37.19 31.41
CA ALA A 315 35.50 36.50 32.05
C ALA A 315 34.38 36.20 31.05
N HIS A 316 34.05 37.17 30.18
CA HIS A 316 33.12 36.98 29.07
C HIS A 316 33.53 35.80 28.19
N PHE A 317 34.79 35.76 27.73
CA PHE A 317 35.30 34.69 26.88
C PHE A 317 35.22 33.31 27.54
N VAL A 318 35.57 33.21 28.83
CA VAL A 318 35.50 31.95 29.58
C VAL A 318 34.05 31.45 29.71
N VAL A 319 33.10 32.34 30.03
CA VAL A 319 31.68 31.98 30.19
C VAL A 319 31.06 31.57 28.85
N VAL A 320 31.24 32.36 27.79
CA VAL A 320 30.68 32.07 26.47
C VAL A 320 31.16 30.73 25.94
N ARG A 321 32.47 30.45 26.00
CA ARG A 321 33.05 29.18 25.52
C ARG A 321 32.75 27.99 26.42
N ARG A 322 32.54 28.21 27.72
CA ARG A 322 32.21 27.12 28.65
C ARG A 322 30.81 26.59 28.44
N PHE A 323 29.86 27.47 28.15
CA PHE A 323 28.42 27.18 28.03
C PHE A 323 27.91 27.22 26.58
N GLY A 324 28.77 27.47 25.59
CA GLY A 324 28.39 27.48 24.17
C GLY A 324 27.40 28.60 23.81
N LEU A 325 27.55 29.76 24.45
CA LEU A 325 26.55 30.83 24.32
C LEU A 325 26.56 31.51 22.94
N ASP A 326 27.61 31.30 22.16
CA ASP A 326 27.84 31.77 20.79
C ASP A 326 27.47 30.74 19.70
N GLY A 327 26.81 29.64 20.07
CA GLY A 327 26.43 28.57 19.14
C GLY A 327 27.51 27.53 18.88
N GLU A 328 28.68 27.68 19.51
CA GLU A 328 29.74 26.67 19.51
C GLU A 328 29.51 25.64 20.64
N PRO A 329 29.99 24.39 20.51
CA PRO A 329 29.84 23.39 21.55
C PRO A 329 30.59 23.78 22.84
N GLU A 330 30.04 23.35 23.98
CA GLU A 330 30.64 23.58 25.29
C GLU A 330 32.09 23.10 25.36
N GLN A 331 32.99 23.93 25.91
CA GLN A 331 34.40 23.58 26.04
C GLN A 331 34.81 23.31 27.49
N CYS A 332 35.63 22.27 27.70
CA CYS A 332 36.21 21.99 29.02
C CYS A 332 37.18 23.11 29.48
N LEU A 333 37.26 23.36 30.79
CA LEU A 333 38.15 24.35 31.40
C LEU A 333 39.63 24.21 30.98
N ALA A 334 40.09 22.98 30.77
CA ALA A 334 41.45 22.72 30.27
C ALA A 334 41.65 23.18 28.81
N SER A 335 40.63 23.06 27.96
CA SER A 335 40.67 23.54 26.58
C SER A 335 40.71 25.06 26.52
N ILE A 336 39.83 25.70 27.30
CA ILE A 336 39.76 27.16 27.43
C ILE A 336 41.09 27.72 27.99
N GLY A 337 41.67 27.03 28.99
CA GLY A 337 42.98 27.40 29.55
C GLY A 337 44.12 27.34 28.55
N ARG A 338 44.13 26.36 27.63
CA ARG A 338 45.12 26.30 26.54
C ARG A 338 45.02 27.49 25.59
N GLN A 339 43.82 27.92 25.25
CA GLN A 339 43.60 29.08 24.37
C GLN A 339 44.03 30.41 25.02
N LEU A 340 43.78 30.55 26.33
CA LEU A 340 44.14 31.74 27.11
C LEU A 340 45.57 31.72 27.68
N LYS A 341 46.32 30.62 27.49
CA LYS A 341 47.63 30.36 28.12
C LYS A 341 47.58 30.47 29.66
N LEU A 342 46.51 29.95 30.26
CA LEU A 342 46.27 29.95 31.71
C LEU A 342 46.14 28.50 32.23
N SER A 343 46.45 28.29 33.51
CA SER A 343 46.20 27.01 34.15
C SER A 343 44.70 26.78 34.32
N ARG A 344 44.29 25.50 34.34
CA ARG A 344 42.89 25.10 34.58
C ARG A 344 42.31 25.76 35.84
N GLU A 345 43.09 25.84 36.90
CA GLU A 345 42.64 26.41 38.18
C GLU A 345 42.39 27.91 38.09
N VAL A 346 43.21 28.64 37.31
CA VAL A 346 42.99 30.07 37.07
C VAL A 346 41.71 30.29 36.25
N VAL A 347 41.45 29.46 35.23
CA VAL A 347 40.19 29.54 34.45
C VAL A 347 38.98 29.26 35.34
N ARG A 348 39.05 28.27 36.24
CA ARG A 348 37.98 27.98 37.23
C ARG A 348 37.71 29.17 38.15
N GLN A 349 38.75 29.87 38.59
CA GLN A 349 38.60 31.07 39.41
C GLN A 349 37.96 32.23 38.63
N ILE A 350 38.30 32.40 37.35
CA ILE A 350 37.68 33.40 36.47
C ILE A 350 36.19 33.08 36.26
N GLU A 351 35.86 31.82 35.97
CA GLU A 351 34.48 31.34 35.85
C GLU A 351 33.68 31.60 37.13
N GLY A 352 34.21 31.20 38.29
CA GLY A 352 33.54 31.41 39.57
C GLY A 352 33.30 32.90 39.89
N LYS A 353 34.26 33.78 39.58
CA LYS A 353 34.10 35.23 39.74
C LYS A 353 33.05 35.80 38.77
N ALA A 354 33.01 35.32 37.53
CA ALA A 354 32.04 35.75 36.53
C ALA A 354 30.61 35.34 36.92
N LEU A 355 30.42 34.07 37.29
CA LEU A 355 29.13 33.56 37.74
C LEU A 355 28.65 34.25 39.02
N ASN A 356 29.54 34.55 39.97
CA ASN A 356 29.17 35.29 41.18
C ASN A 356 28.72 36.73 40.88
N ARG A 357 29.37 37.42 39.92
CA ARG A 357 28.91 38.75 39.48
C ARG A 357 27.53 38.69 38.84
N LEU A 358 27.30 37.72 37.94
CA LEU A 358 25.99 37.50 37.32
C LEU A 358 24.93 37.17 38.38
N PHE A 359 25.25 36.34 39.37
CA PHE A 359 24.36 35.96 40.47
C PHE A 359 23.94 37.15 41.35
N ILE A 360 24.88 38.04 41.70
CA ILE A 360 24.58 39.25 42.47
C ILE A 360 23.61 40.16 41.67
N ARG A 361 23.79 40.25 40.35
CA ARG A 361 22.93 41.05 39.47
C ARG A 361 21.50 40.52 39.39
N THR A 362 21.34 39.21 39.24
CA THR A 362 20.01 38.58 39.14
C THR A 362 19.22 38.70 40.45
N HIS A 363 19.88 38.51 41.59
CA HIS A 363 19.23 38.65 42.91
C HIS A 363 18.99 40.11 43.33
N GLY A 364 19.89 41.04 42.99
CA GLY A 364 19.67 42.48 43.18
C GLY A 364 18.49 43.02 42.36
N ALA A 365 18.34 42.56 41.12
CA ALA A 365 17.20 42.90 40.26
C ALA A 365 15.86 42.33 40.79
N ARG A 366 15.88 41.14 41.38
CA ARG A 366 14.70 40.51 42.03
C ARG A 366 14.27 41.24 43.31
N ALA A 367 15.22 41.73 44.11
CA ALA A 367 14.92 42.51 45.31
C ALA A 367 14.28 43.86 44.99
N ALA A 368 14.77 44.57 43.97
CA ALA A 368 14.23 45.85 43.51
C ALA A 368 12.81 45.74 42.91
N ARG A 369 12.46 44.62 42.24
CA ARG A 369 11.10 44.38 41.71
C ARG A 369 10.08 44.01 42.81
N ARG A 370 10.54 43.55 43.97
CA ARG A 370 9.68 43.18 45.11
C ARG A 370 9.26 44.37 45.97
N THR A 371 10.02 45.47 45.92
CA THR A 371 9.73 46.71 46.66
C THR A 371 8.93 47.72 45.85
N SER A 372 8.72 47.47 44.54
CA SER A 372 7.95 48.33 43.63
C SER A 372 6.55 47.81 43.31
N ARG A 373 6.05 46.85 44.09
CA ARG A 373 4.70 46.27 44.03
C ARG A 373 4.08 46.43 45.40
#